data_AF-A0A6M0IIA9-F1
#
_entry.id   AF-A0A6M0IIA9-F1
#
_cell.length_a   1.000
_cell.length_b   1.000
_cell.length_c   1.000
_cell.angle_alpha   90.00
_cell.angle_beta   90.00
_cell.angle_gamma   90.00
#
_symmetry.space_group_name_H-M   'P 1'
#
loop_
_entity.id
_entity.type
_entity.pdbx_description
1 polymer ?
#
loop_
_entity_poly.entity_id
_entity_poly.type
_entity_poly.pdbx_seq_one_letter_code
_entity_poly.pdbx_strand_id
1 'polypeptide(L)'
;MERVYLWILCGLLSLPALAQLTPKSLLIYYAYPSGINGTFSVAGAAAEFGQYAYVVLGDGLEFTSHPDHANTQAIMAQSSTANTKFFGYIDLGVSTQNLSIGDIQNRIALWKSTGADGVFLDDFGYDYLVSRQRQNDVVAYAHTQGLPVIANGWNPDHVFGNQSDPSYNPSAVATVLNNSDFYLSESYLITEGNFQNPADWQTKAEKLRMYQTMIGFRVLSITTNSSANAYDQAKFWYAWYGAFLYGHEATGWGEYNFASNTGQIPFRSRPAIATPGTTFLTPVSAVGNEWSRFTDSGKISINTNTHVFGFTPSATCQSTGSNLWTDTATWTCGRVPFPCDSVVIQNAHVVTINTLVDAAKTRLNGKLVYTTGGKLKLWLK
;
A
#
# COMPACT_ATOMS: atom_id res chain seq x y z
N MET A 1 -31.35 -5.32 -42.21
CA MET A 1 -30.71 -4.09 -41.71
C MET A 1 -30.89 -4.10 -40.19
N GLU A 2 -30.08 -4.91 -39.51
CA GLU A 2 -30.19 -5.18 -38.08
C GLU A 2 -29.57 -4.04 -37.26
N ARG A 3 -30.31 -3.54 -36.28
CA ARG A 3 -29.81 -2.56 -35.31
C ARG A 3 -29.25 -3.29 -34.10
N VAL A 4 -27.93 -3.31 -33.99
CA VAL A 4 -27.21 -3.69 -32.78
C VAL A 4 -27.36 -2.56 -31.75
N TYR A 5 -28.04 -2.84 -30.64
CA TYR A 5 -28.07 -1.94 -29.48
C TYR A 5 -26.84 -2.20 -28.61
N LEU A 6 -25.86 -1.30 -28.70
CA LEU A 6 -24.72 -1.25 -27.78
C LEU A 6 -25.19 -0.65 -26.45
N TRP A 7 -25.46 -1.50 -25.47
CA TRP A 7 -25.68 -1.06 -24.09
C TRP A 7 -24.34 -0.73 -23.45
N ILE A 8 -23.98 0.55 -23.43
CA ILE A 8 -22.93 1.06 -22.52
C ILE A 8 -23.55 1.10 -21.13
N LEU A 9 -23.44 0.00 -20.38
CA LEU A 9 -23.61 0.03 -18.94
C LEU A 9 -22.43 0.84 -18.37
N CYS A 10 -22.64 2.13 -18.16
CA CYS A 10 -21.80 2.94 -17.27
C CYS A 10 -22.19 2.60 -15.82
N GLY A 11 -21.96 1.34 -15.44
CA GLY A 11 -22.04 0.92 -14.05
C GLY A 11 -20.79 1.42 -13.35
N LEU A 12 -20.93 2.50 -12.57
CA LEU A 12 -20.03 2.77 -11.46
C LEU A 12 -20.14 1.59 -10.49
N LEU A 13 -19.45 0.50 -10.77
CA LEU A 13 -19.08 -0.48 -9.76
C LEU A 13 -18.15 0.27 -8.82
N SER A 14 -18.71 0.85 -7.76
CA SER A 14 -17.92 1.24 -6.59
C SER A 14 -17.35 -0.05 -6.02
N LEU A 15 -16.15 -0.42 -6.45
CA LEU A 15 -15.39 -1.45 -5.77
C LEU A 15 -15.28 -1.02 -4.30
N PRO A 16 -15.65 -1.89 -3.33
CA PRO A 16 -15.57 -1.54 -1.93
C PRO A 16 -14.14 -1.15 -1.58
N ALA A 17 -14.03 -0.21 -0.64
CA ALA A 17 -12.80 0.45 -0.20
C ALA A 17 -11.78 -0.55 0.40
N LEU A 18 -11.07 -1.27 -0.46
CA LEU A 18 -9.85 -2.02 -0.10
C LEU A 18 -8.65 -1.09 0.08
N ALA A 19 -8.77 0.15 -0.38
CA ALA A 19 -7.74 1.16 -0.21
C ALA A 19 -7.83 1.73 1.21
N GLN A 20 -6.84 1.38 2.02
CA GLN A 20 -6.63 2.01 3.32
C GLN A 20 -6.26 3.48 3.08
N LEU A 21 -6.89 4.41 3.79
CA LEU A 21 -6.56 5.83 3.64
C LEU A 21 -5.16 6.07 4.20
N THR A 22 -4.96 5.98 5.51
CA THR A 22 -3.61 6.11 6.07
C THR A 22 -2.97 4.73 6.24
N PRO A 23 -1.79 4.46 5.65
CA PRO A 23 -1.11 3.18 5.81
C PRO A 23 -0.87 2.85 7.28
N LYS A 24 -1.20 1.63 7.68
CA LYS A 24 -0.90 1.09 9.01
C LYS A 24 0.60 0.82 9.16
N SER A 25 1.04 0.54 10.39
CA SER A 25 2.43 0.21 10.71
C SER A 25 2.77 -1.23 10.35
N LEU A 26 3.78 -1.42 9.50
CA LEU A 26 4.39 -2.72 9.17
C LEU A 26 5.79 -2.81 9.78
N LEU A 27 6.14 -4.02 10.22
CA LEU A 27 7.49 -4.46 10.57
C LEU A 27 7.80 -5.78 9.86
N ILE A 28 9.03 -5.92 9.37
CA ILE A 28 9.63 -7.21 9.02
C ILE A 28 10.84 -7.38 9.93
N TYR A 29 10.91 -8.48 10.67
CA TYR A 29 11.91 -8.72 11.70
C TYR A 29 12.40 -10.17 11.70
N TYR A 30 13.69 -10.36 11.39
CA TYR A 30 14.27 -11.69 11.16
C TYR A 30 15.25 -12.15 12.27
N ALA A 31 15.35 -11.42 13.37
CA ALA A 31 16.12 -11.86 14.55
C ALA A 31 15.23 -12.59 15.56
N TYR A 32 15.78 -12.96 16.72
CA TYR A 32 15.03 -13.64 17.79
C TYR A 32 13.96 -12.68 18.36
N PRO A 33 12.66 -13.02 18.29
CA PRO A 33 11.59 -12.16 18.79
C PRO A 33 11.78 -11.69 20.23
N SER A 34 12.26 -12.55 21.14
CA SER A 34 12.50 -12.16 22.54
C SER A 34 13.62 -11.12 22.72
N GLY A 35 14.53 -11.03 21.77
CA GLY A 35 15.69 -10.12 21.80
C GLY A 35 15.46 -8.75 21.18
N ILE A 36 14.26 -8.49 20.63
CA ILE A 36 13.93 -7.22 19.99
C ILE A 36 14.27 -6.02 20.90
N ASN A 37 15.00 -5.06 20.34
CA ASN A 37 15.48 -3.85 21.03
C ASN A 37 16.19 -4.13 22.37
N GLY A 38 16.80 -5.31 22.54
CA GLY A 38 17.49 -5.70 23.76
C GLY A 38 16.58 -5.95 24.97
N THR A 39 15.29 -6.21 24.75
CA THR A 39 14.33 -6.42 25.84
C THR A 39 14.52 -7.75 26.58
N PHE A 40 14.90 -8.82 25.88
CA PHE A 40 15.15 -10.17 26.42
C PHE A 40 14.04 -10.71 27.34
N SER A 41 12.78 -10.33 27.08
CA SER A 41 11.61 -10.76 27.85
C SER A 41 10.37 -10.80 26.97
N VAL A 42 9.47 -11.75 27.23
CA VAL A 42 8.20 -11.89 26.48
C VAL A 42 7.37 -10.60 26.55
N ALA A 43 7.20 -10.02 27.74
CA ALA A 43 6.40 -8.81 27.90
C ALA A 43 7.03 -7.58 27.23
N GLY A 44 8.36 -7.42 27.34
CA GLY A 44 9.07 -6.34 26.67
C GLY A 44 8.98 -6.45 25.15
N ALA A 45 9.26 -7.64 24.62
CA ALA A 45 9.15 -7.90 23.18
C ALA A 45 7.73 -7.69 22.65
N ALA A 46 6.71 -8.16 23.37
CA ALA A 46 5.32 -7.94 23.00
C ALA A 46 4.90 -6.47 23.05
N ALA A 47 5.49 -5.65 23.93
CA ALA A 47 5.26 -4.22 23.93
C ALA A 47 5.87 -3.55 22.68
N GLU A 48 7.05 -4.02 22.25
CA GLU A 48 7.71 -3.54 21.02
C GLU A 48 6.90 -3.89 19.77
N PHE A 49 6.55 -5.18 19.60
CA PHE A 49 5.74 -5.65 18.47
C PHE A 49 4.32 -5.06 18.47
N GLY A 50 3.73 -4.84 19.65
CA GLY A 50 2.39 -4.28 19.82
C GLY A 50 2.21 -2.86 19.25
N GLN A 51 3.30 -2.15 18.94
CA GLN A 51 3.26 -0.85 18.25
C GLN A 51 2.96 -0.98 16.75
N TYR A 52 3.03 -2.19 16.19
CA TYR A 52 2.83 -2.48 14.79
C TYR A 52 1.49 -3.16 14.55
N ALA A 53 0.80 -2.78 13.47
CA ALA A 53 -0.42 -3.45 13.04
C ALA A 53 -0.11 -4.78 12.33
N TYR A 54 1.05 -4.86 11.66
CA TYR A 54 1.51 -6.04 10.92
C TYR A 54 2.98 -6.31 11.26
N VAL A 55 3.30 -7.57 11.56
CA VAL A 55 4.66 -8.06 11.81
C VAL A 55 4.89 -9.31 10.98
N VAL A 56 5.98 -9.33 10.21
CA VAL A 56 6.52 -10.54 9.59
C VAL A 56 7.71 -11.02 10.42
N LEU A 57 7.70 -12.28 10.83
CA LEU A 57 8.79 -12.92 11.59
C LEU A 57 9.59 -13.87 10.71
N GLY A 58 10.89 -13.98 11.01
CA GLY A 58 11.85 -14.76 10.21
C GLY A 58 11.66 -16.27 10.26
N ASP A 59 12.40 -16.95 9.37
CA ASP A 59 12.39 -18.39 9.16
C ASP A 59 12.81 -19.19 10.40
N GLY A 60 12.25 -20.38 10.57
CA GLY A 60 12.64 -21.39 11.55
C GLY A 60 12.00 -21.23 12.93
N LEU A 61 11.40 -20.07 13.23
CA LEU A 61 10.70 -19.80 14.50
C LEU A 61 9.47 -20.71 14.70
N GLU A 62 8.92 -21.29 13.63
CA GLU A 62 7.82 -22.25 13.67
C GLU A 62 8.22 -23.62 14.24
N PHE A 63 9.52 -23.94 14.26
CA PHE A 63 10.00 -25.22 14.77
C PHE A 63 10.19 -25.19 16.28
N THR A 64 9.68 -26.21 16.97
CA THR A 64 9.86 -26.38 18.42
C THR A 64 11.33 -26.54 18.84
N SER A 65 12.21 -26.90 17.91
CA SER A 65 13.66 -26.97 18.13
C SER A 65 14.35 -25.60 18.11
N HIS A 66 13.69 -24.56 17.59
CA HIS A 66 14.27 -23.21 17.59
C HIS A 66 14.31 -22.66 19.03
N PRO A 67 15.45 -22.11 19.49
CA PRO A 67 15.60 -21.66 20.89
C PRO A 67 14.56 -20.64 21.34
N ASP A 68 14.05 -19.83 20.41
CA ASP A 68 13.07 -18.77 20.69
C ASP A 68 11.62 -19.13 20.34
N HIS A 69 11.32 -20.38 19.97
CA HIS A 69 9.96 -20.81 19.59
C HIS A 69 8.93 -20.57 20.70
N ALA A 70 9.21 -21.05 21.92
CA ALA A 70 8.30 -20.89 23.05
C ALA A 70 8.07 -19.41 23.41
N ASN A 71 9.10 -18.58 23.32
CA ASN A 71 8.97 -17.13 23.52
C ASN A 71 8.12 -16.50 22.41
N THR A 72 8.31 -16.92 21.16
CA THR A 72 7.53 -16.43 20.01
C THR A 72 6.03 -16.67 20.21
N GLN A 73 5.64 -17.89 20.58
CA GLN A 73 4.25 -18.21 20.94
C GLN A 73 3.74 -17.34 22.09
N ALA A 74 4.53 -17.21 23.16
CA ALA A 74 4.15 -16.44 24.35
C ALA A 74 4.04 -14.93 24.08
N ILE A 75 4.83 -14.38 23.15
CA ILE A 75 4.80 -12.99 22.70
C ILE A 75 3.52 -12.72 21.91
N MET A 76 3.21 -13.55 20.90
CA MET A 76 2.00 -13.37 20.07
C MET A 76 0.72 -13.43 20.90
N ALA A 77 0.70 -14.25 21.96
CA ALA A 77 -0.43 -14.40 22.87
C ALA A 77 -0.60 -13.25 23.88
N GLN A 78 0.32 -12.28 23.95
CA GLN A 78 0.20 -11.16 24.90
C GLN A 78 -0.96 -10.22 24.54
N SER A 79 -1.56 -9.62 25.56
CA SER A 79 -2.63 -8.62 25.34
C SER A 79 -2.13 -7.36 24.62
N SER A 80 -0.85 -6.99 24.75
CA SER A 80 -0.27 -5.83 24.07
C SER A 80 -0.18 -6.02 22.55
N THR A 81 -0.20 -7.26 22.06
CA THR A 81 -0.18 -7.61 20.64
C THR A 81 -1.55 -7.99 20.11
N ALA A 82 -2.64 -7.81 20.87
CA ALA A 82 -3.99 -8.21 20.46
C ALA A 82 -4.49 -7.52 19.17
N ASN A 83 -3.87 -6.39 18.77
CA ASN A 83 -4.16 -5.67 17.53
C ASN A 83 -3.07 -5.82 16.46
N THR A 84 -2.05 -6.65 16.72
CA THR A 84 -0.95 -6.93 15.81
C THR A 84 -1.22 -8.23 15.08
N LYS A 85 -1.11 -8.21 13.75
CA LYS A 85 -1.19 -9.42 12.92
C LYS A 85 0.20 -9.97 12.64
N PHE A 86 0.45 -11.22 12.98
CA PHE A 86 1.72 -11.88 12.76
C PHE A 86 1.70 -12.77 11.52
N PHE A 87 2.75 -12.69 10.71
CA PHE A 87 2.96 -13.51 9.54
C PHE A 87 4.28 -14.25 9.66
N GLY A 88 4.23 -15.57 9.45
CA GLY A 88 5.41 -16.41 9.47
C GLY A 88 6.10 -16.49 8.12
N TYR A 89 7.40 -16.23 8.06
CA TYR A 89 8.20 -16.38 6.85
C TYR A 89 8.28 -17.84 6.39
N ILE A 90 8.16 -18.05 5.08
CA ILE A 90 8.47 -19.30 4.40
C ILE A 90 9.05 -18.95 3.02
N ASP A 91 10.21 -19.54 2.69
CA ASP A 91 10.81 -19.44 1.34
C ASP A 91 10.04 -20.33 0.35
N LEU A 92 9.53 -19.75 -0.74
CA LEU A 92 8.88 -20.49 -1.82
C LEU A 92 9.81 -20.82 -2.97
N GLY A 93 10.99 -20.18 -3.05
CA GLY A 93 11.92 -20.28 -4.14
C GLY A 93 12.44 -21.70 -4.37
N VAL A 94 12.66 -22.02 -5.65
CA VAL A 94 13.30 -23.28 -6.08
C VAL A 94 14.80 -23.09 -6.31
N SER A 95 15.22 -21.85 -6.59
CA SER A 95 16.63 -21.46 -6.70
C SER A 95 17.27 -21.04 -5.37
N THR A 96 16.49 -20.99 -4.28
CA THR A 96 16.91 -20.60 -2.93
C THR A 96 16.85 -21.81 -1.99
N GLN A 97 15.96 -21.87 -0.98
CA GLN A 97 15.89 -23.02 -0.08
C GLN A 97 15.40 -24.31 -0.76
N ASN A 98 14.63 -24.18 -1.85
CA ASN A 98 14.10 -25.31 -2.61
C ASN A 98 13.37 -26.36 -1.75
N LEU A 99 12.58 -25.88 -0.80
CA LEU A 99 11.77 -26.74 0.05
C LEU A 99 10.78 -27.56 -0.80
N SER A 100 10.52 -28.81 -0.41
CA SER A 100 9.46 -29.58 -1.06
C SER A 100 8.09 -28.96 -0.76
N ILE A 101 7.08 -29.22 -1.59
CA ILE A 101 5.70 -28.77 -1.31
C ILE A 101 5.22 -29.29 0.06
N GLY A 102 5.58 -30.53 0.40
CA GLY A 102 5.24 -31.12 1.70
C GLY A 102 5.88 -30.38 2.88
N ASP A 103 7.14 -29.96 2.74
CA ASP A 103 7.83 -29.18 3.79
C ASP A 103 7.20 -27.81 3.96
N ILE A 104 6.86 -27.13 2.86
CA ILE A 104 6.18 -25.83 2.90
C ILE A 104 4.81 -25.96 3.58
N GLN A 105 4.01 -26.97 3.20
CA GLN A 105 2.71 -27.22 3.83
C GLN A 105 2.85 -27.52 5.32
N ASN A 106 3.86 -28.30 5.72
CA ASN A 106 4.16 -28.56 7.12
C ASN A 106 4.52 -27.26 7.87
N ARG A 107 5.37 -26.39 7.29
CA ARG A 107 5.72 -25.09 7.89
C ARG A 107 4.51 -24.16 8.03
N ILE A 108 3.59 -24.14 7.06
CA ILE A 108 2.32 -23.41 7.19
C ILE A 108 1.53 -23.91 8.41
N ALA A 109 1.43 -25.23 8.60
CA ALA A 109 0.74 -25.81 9.74
C ALA A 109 1.44 -25.49 11.08
N LEU A 110 2.77 -25.45 11.11
CA LEU A 110 3.55 -25.07 12.28
C LEU A 110 3.44 -23.58 12.61
N TRP A 111 3.40 -22.69 11.61
CA TRP A 111 3.14 -21.28 11.85
C TRP A 111 1.75 -21.04 12.41
N LYS A 112 0.74 -21.75 11.89
CA LYS A 112 -0.61 -21.73 12.47
C LYS A 112 -0.61 -22.17 13.93
N SER A 113 0.08 -23.27 14.26
CA SER A 113 0.14 -23.77 15.65
C SER A 113 0.95 -22.85 16.57
N THR A 114 1.87 -22.06 16.03
CA THR A 114 2.61 -21.00 16.73
C THR A 114 1.70 -19.81 17.10
N GLY A 115 0.58 -19.65 16.38
CA GLY A 115 -0.37 -18.55 16.59
C GLY A 115 -0.29 -17.44 15.55
N ALA A 116 0.40 -17.66 14.43
CA ALA A 116 0.45 -16.68 13.34
C ALA A 116 -0.94 -16.49 12.69
N ASP A 117 -1.23 -15.25 12.32
CA ASP A 117 -2.46 -14.85 11.63
C ASP A 117 -2.41 -15.08 10.12
N GLY A 118 -1.23 -15.40 9.57
CA GLY A 118 -1.00 -15.66 8.16
C GLY A 118 0.42 -16.13 7.88
N VAL A 119 0.76 -16.30 6.61
CA VAL A 119 2.14 -16.63 6.18
C VAL A 119 2.66 -15.63 5.17
N PHE A 120 3.95 -15.36 5.25
CA PHE A 120 4.71 -14.57 4.30
C PHE A 120 5.49 -15.52 3.40
N LEU A 121 5.15 -15.57 2.12
CA LEU A 121 5.79 -16.40 1.12
C LEU A 121 6.80 -15.56 0.35
N ASP A 122 8.08 -15.73 0.67
CA ASP A 122 9.17 -15.05 -0.02
C ASP A 122 9.54 -15.76 -1.33
N ASP A 123 10.28 -15.07 -2.19
CA ASP A 123 10.77 -15.60 -3.47
C ASP A 123 9.65 -16.19 -4.34
N PHE A 124 8.48 -15.55 -4.31
CA PHE A 124 7.24 -16.09 -4.88
C PHE A 124 7.25 -16.14 -6.42
N GLY A 125 8.11 -15.35 -7.07
CA GLY A 125 8.10 -15.12 -8.52
C GLY A 125 8.78 -16.20 -9.37
N TYR A 126 8.54 -16.15 -10.69
CA TYR A 126 9.14 -17.05 -11.68
C TYR A 126 10.66 -16.87 -11.79
N ASP A 127 11.14 -15.68 -11.44
CA ASP A 127 12.55 -15.32 -11.27
C ASP A 127 13.28 -16.19 -10.24
N TYR A 128 12.55 -16.83 -9.33
CA TYR A 128 13.08 -17.81 -8.37
C TYR A 128 12.78 -19.27 -8.76
N LEU A 129 12.45 -19.50 -10.03
CA LEU A 129 12.08 -20.78 -10.62
C LEU A 129 10.78 -21.38 -10.04
N VAL A 130 9.94 -20.55 -9.42
CA VAL A 130 8.65 -20.98 -8.85
C VAL A 130 7.60 -21.06 -9.96
N SER A 131 7.03 -22.23 -10.20
CA SER A 131 5.95 -22.39 -11.18
C SER A 131 4.61 -21.87 -10.65
N ARG A 132 3.68 -21.53 -11.55
CA ARG A 132 2.29 -21.21 -11.21
C ARG A 132 1.61 -22.33 -10.42
N GLN A 133 1.92 -23.58 -10.74
CA GLN A 133 1.40 -24.73 -10.00
C GLN A 133 1.87 -24.72 -8.54
N ARG A 134 3.18 -24.51 -8.30
CA ARG A 134 3.75 -24.41 -6.95
C ARG A 134 3.17 -23.24 -6.17
N GLN A 135 3.04 -22.07 -6.79
CA GLN A 135 2.37 -20.90 -6.19
C GLN A 135 0.95 -21.27 -5.76
N ASN A 136 0.17 -21.86 -6.66
CA ASN A 136 -1.23 -22.17 -6.41
C ASN A 136 -1.43 -23.26 -5.36
N ASP A 137 -0.61 -24.32 -5.38
CA ASP A 137 -0.70 -25.42 -4.40
C ASP A 137 -0.42 -24.93 -2.98
N VAL A 138 0.57 -24.07 -2.81
CA VAL A 138 0.95 -23.52 -1.50
C VAL A 138 -0.09 -22.51 -1.01
N VAL A 139 -0.53 -21.58 -1.87
CA VAL A 139 -1.57 -20.60 -1.49
C VAL A 139 -2.89 -21.30 -1.16
N ALA A 140 -3.31 -22.27 -1.98
CA ALA A 140 -4.53 -23.03 -1.71
C ALA A 140 -4.44 -23.77 -0.38
N TYR A 141 -3.30 -24.38 -0.06
CA TYR A 141 -3.09 -25.02 1.24
C TYR A 141 -3.18 -24.02 2.40
N ALA A 142 -2.52 -22.84 2.31
CA ALA A 142 -2.65 -21.79 3.31
C ALA A 142 -4.12 -21.38 3.52
N HIS A 143 -4.88 -21.22 2.45
CA HIS A 143 -6.32 -20.93 2.52
C HIS A 143 -7.12 -22.06 3.17
N THR A 144 -6.80 -23.34 2.94
CA THR A 144 -7.43 -24.47 3.66
C THR A 144 -7.14 -24.43 5.16
N GLN A 145 -6.02 -23.81 5.56
CA GLN A 145 -5.67 -23.56 6.95
C GLN A 145 -6.34 -22.30 7.52
N GLY A 146 -7.10 -21.56 6.71
CA GLY A 146 -7.70 -20.28 7.10
C GLY A 146 -6.70 -19.14 7.22
N LEU A 147 -5.51 -19.29 6.63
CA LEU A 147 -4.43 -18.31 6.70
C LEU A 147 -4.37 -17.49 5.39
N PRO A 148 -4.43 -16.14 5.45
CA PRO A 148 -4.08 -15.29 4.32
C PRO A 148 -2.57 -15.34 4.05
N VAL A 149 -2.22 -15.06 2.80
CA VAL A 149 -0.84 -15.03 2.31
C VAL A 149 -0.38 -13.59 2.07
N ILE A 150 0.85 -13.26 2.45
CA ILE A 150 1.60 -12.16 1.86
C ILE A 150 2.53 -12.75 0.81
N ALA A 151 2.30 -12.46 -0.47
CA ALA A 151 3.20 -12.88 -1.55
C ALA A 151 4.26 -11.79 -1.79
N ASN A 152 5.55 -12.15 -1.65
CA ASN A 152 6.66 -11.29 -2.02
C ASN A 152 7.31 -11.78 -3.31
N GLY A 153 7.30 -10.96 -4.35
CA GLY A 153 7.91 -11.30 -5.62
C GLY A 153 8.29 -10.04 -6.38
N TRP A 154 9.38 -10.09 -7.15
CA TRP A 154 9.91 -8.91 -7.81
C TRP A 154 8.95 -8.35 -8.88
N ASN A 155 8.44 -9.23 -9.75
CA ASN A 155 7.55 -8.90 -10.85
C ASN A 155 6.08 -9.23 -10.54
N PRO A 156 5.17 -8.24 -10.49
CA PRO A 156 3.74 -8.49 -10.28
C PRO A 156 3.09 -9.43 -11.29
N ASP A 157 3.58 -9.51 -12.54
CA ASP A 157 3.04 -10.45 -13.54
C ASP A 157 3.30 -11.90 -13.15
N HIS A 158 4.44 -12.20 -12.53
CA HIS A 158 4.75 -13.56 -12.07
C HIS A 158 3.81 -13.98 -10.93
N VAL A 159 3.32 -13.01 -10.15
CA VAL A 159 2.45 -13.25 -8.99
C VAL A 159 0.99 -13.36 -9.41
N PHE A 160 0.50 -12.44 -10.25
CA PHE A 160 -0.93 -12.31 -10.56
C PHE A 160 -1.31 -12.61 -12.01
N GLY A 161 -0.36 -12.53 -12.93
CA GLY A 161 -0.60 -12.74 -14.35
C GLY A 161 -0.94 -14.19 -14.69
N ASN A 162 -1.80 -14.36 -15.69
CA ASN A 162 -2.15 -15.65 -16.28
C ASN A 162 -1.62 -15.80 -17.71
N GLN A 163 -0.69 -14.94 -18.13
CA GLN A 163 -0.05 -15.07 -19.44
C GLN A 163 0.71 -16.40 -19.51
N SER A 164 0.68 -17.04 -20.67
CA SER A 164 1.43 -18.28 -20.88
C SER A 164 2.93 -17.99 -20.77
N ASP A 165 3.59 -18.72 -19.88
CA ASP A 165 5.04 -18.75 -19.76
C ASP A 165 5.49 -20.20 -20.02
N PRO A 166 6.31 -20.48 -21.06
CA PRO A 166 6.64 -21.85 -21.44
C PRO A 166 7.28 -22.69 -20.32
N SER A 167 7.94 -22.06 -19.36
CA SER A 167 8.67 -22.74 -18.28
C SER A 167 7.85 -22.80 -16.99
N TYR A 168 7.17 -21.72 -16.64
CA TYR A 168 6.58 -21.56 -15.31
C TYR A 168 5.05 -21.53 -15.29
N ASN A 169 4.40 -21.26 -16.43
CA ASN A 169 2.93 -21.26 -16.57
C ASN A 169 2.47 -21.61 -18.00
N PRO A 170 2.83 -22.77 -18.56
CA PRO A 170 2.58 -23.07 -19.98
C PRO A 170 1.10 -23.09 -20.32
N SER A 171 0.27 -23.51 -19.36
CA SER A 171 -1.19 -23.61 -19.51
C SER A 171 -1.94 -22.33 -19.16
N ALA A 172 -1.26 -21.19 -18.96
CA ALA A 172 -1.89 -19.90 -18.68
C ALA A 172 -2.86 -19.95 -17.48
N VAL A 173 -2.51 -20.72 -16.45
CA VAL A 173 -3.34 -20.90 -15.26
C VAL A 173 -3.36 -19.59 -14.46
N ALA A 174 -4.54 -19.19 -13.99
CA ALA A 174 -4.70 -18.02 -13.16
C ALA A 174 -4.12 -18.24 -11.74
N THR A 175 -3.74 -17.14 -11.09
CA THR A 175 -3.42 -17.15 -9.66
C THR A 175 -4.65 -17.52 -8.83
N VAL A 176 -4.43 -18.20 -7.70
CA VAL A 176 -5.47 -18.45 -6.68
C VAL A 176 -5.45 -17.43 -5.53
N LEU A 177 -4.52 -16.46 -5.55
CA LEU A 177 -4.55 -15.31 -4.65
C LEU A 177 -5.87 -14.54 -4.82
N ASN A 178 -6.45 -14.09 -3.72
CA ASN A 178 -7.75 -13.43 -3.69
C ASN A 178 -7.75 -12.18 -2.79
N ASN A 179 -8.94 -11.64 -2.51
CA ASN A 179 -9.09 -10.39 -1.75
C ASN A 179 -8.74 -10.50 -0.24
N SER A 180 -8.56 -11.71 0.28
CA SER A 180 -8.08 -11.91 1.65
C SER A 180 -6.55 -11.75 1.76
N ASP A 181 -5.84 -11.92 0.64
CA ASP A 181 -4.38 -11.94 0.57
C ASP A 181 -3.76 -10.55 0.41
N PHE A 182 -2.43 -10.55 0.50
CA PHE A 182 -1.58 -9.39 0.40
C PHE A 182 -0.46 -9.60 -0.62
N TYR A 183 0.04 -8.48 -1.16
CA TYR A 183 1.29 -8.41 -1.87
C TYR A 183 2.28 -7.53 -1.11
N LEU A 184 3.54 -7.94 -0.97
CA LEU A 184 4.60 -7.07 -0.48
C LEU A 184 5.30 -6.36 -1.64
N SER A 185 5.17 -5.03 -1.70
CA SER A 185 5.95 -4.19 -2.61
C SER A 185 7.30 -3.87 -1.96
N GLU A 186 8.29 -4.72 -2.27
CA GLU A 186 9.68 -4.54 -1.88
C GLU A 186 10.58 -4.34 -3.11
N SER A 187 11.52 -3.39 -3.13
CA SER A 187 11.59 -2.21 -2.25
C SER A 187 10.57 -1.15 -2.70
N TYR A 188 10.08 -0.32 -1.78
CA TYR A 188 9.11 0.73 -2.11
C TYR A 188 9.67 2.14 -1.92
N LEU A 189 9.89 2.86 -3.02
CA LEU A 189 10.39 4.25 -3.12
C LEU A 189 11.80 4.49 -2.56
N ILE A 190 12.25 3.68 -1.60
CA ILE A 190 13.58 3.68 -1.01
C ILE A 190 14.15 2.27 -1.14
N THR A 191 15.23 2.14 -1.91
CA THR A 191 15.95 0.89 -2.17
C THR A 191 17.37 1.02 -1.64
N GLU A 192 17.79 0.10 -0.78
CA GLU A 192 19.11 0.11 -0.15
C GLU A 192 19.45 1.47 0.51
N GLY A 193 18.46 2.17 1.05
CA GLY A 193 18.59 3.48 1.68
C GLY A 193 18.63 4.66 0.71
N ASN A 194 18.49 4.44 -0.59
CA ASN A 194 18.49 5.47 -1.63
C ASN A 194 17.11 5.65 -2.26
N PHE A 195 16.81 6.84 -2.80
CA PHE A 195 15.58 7.03 -3.58
C PHE A 195 15.61 6.13 -4.82
N GLN A 196 14.54 5.37 -5.02
CA GLN A 196 14.37 4.48 -6.16
C GLN A 196 14.22 5.30 -7.45
N ASN A 197 14.63 4.72 -8.59
CA ASN A 197 14.31 5.26 -9.90
C ASN A 197 12.78 5.43 -10.05
N PRO A 198 12.27 6.63 -10.36
CA PRO A 198 10.84 6.87 -10.47
C PRO A 198 10.12 6.01 -11.51
N ALA A 199 10.77 5.68 -12.64
CA ALA A 199 10.17 4.87 -13.70
C ALA A 199 9.97 3.41 -13.26
N ASP A 200 10.93 2.85 -12.53
CA ASP A 200 10.84 1.48 -12.00
C ASP A 200 9.72 1.38 -10.96
N TRP A 201 9.69 2.34 -10.02
CA TRP A 201 8.62 2.44 -9.03
C TRP A 201 7.24 2.57 -9.69
N GLN A 202 7.09 3.50 -10.64
CA GLN A 202 5.84 3.75 -11.35
C GLN A 202 5.36 2.49 -12.07
N THR A 203 6.25 1.82 -12.81
CA THR A 203 5.90 0.62 -13.57
C THR A 203 5.35 -0.48 -12.66
N LYS A 204 5.98 -0.69 -11.50
CA LYS A 204 5.51 -1.67 -10.50
C LYS A 204 4.20 -1.22 -9.85
N ALA A 205 4.09 0.05 -9.44
CA ALA A 205 2.91 0.58 -8.74
C ALA A 205 1.64 0.56 -9.61
N GLU A 206 1.72 0.99 -10.87
CA GLU A 206 0.58 0.97 -11.79
C GLU A 206 0.13 -0.46 -12.11
N LYS A 207 1.09 -1.38 -12.28
CA LYS A 207 0.78 -2.79 -12.53
C LYS A 207 0.12 -3.45 -11.32
N LEU A 208 0.60 -3.18 -10.11
CA LEU A 208 -0.06 -3.63 -8.88
C LEU A 208 -1.46 -3.04 -8.75
N ARG A 209 -1.64 -1.76 -9.08
CA ARG A 209 -2.95 -1.11 -9.03
C ARG A 209 -3.94 -1.78 -9.98
N MET A 210 -3.51 -2.10 -11.20
CA MET A 210 -4.32 -2.85 -12.17
C MET A 210 -4.76 -4.20 -11.59
N TYR A 211 -3.84 -5.02 -11.10
CA TYR A 211 -4.19 -6.32 -10.50
C TYR A 211 -5.06 -6.19 -9.26
N GLN A 212 -4.79 -5.19 -8.41
CA GLN A 212 -5.60 -4.91 -7.23
C GLN A 212 -7.04 -4.57 -7.60
N THR A 213 -7.28 -3.82 -8.68
CA THR A 213 -8.66 -3.53 -9.14
C THR A 213 -9.40 -4.75 -9.68
N MET A 214 -8.67 -5.76 -10.17
CA MET A 214 -9.28 -6.98 -10.72
C MET A 214 -9.54 -8.04 -9.65
N ILE A 215 -8.60 -8.22 -8.70
CA ILE A 215 -8.62 -9.33 -7.73
C ILE A 215 -9.06 -8.88 -6.34
N GLY A 216 -8.72 -7.65 -5.96
CA GLY A 216 -9.07 -7.08 -4.65
C GLY A 216 -8.13 -7.43 -3.49
N PHE A 217 -6.89 -7.90 -3.75
CA PHE A 217 -5.90 -8.09 -2.69
C PHE A 217 -5.41 -6.74 -2.11
N ARG A 218 -4.75 -6.80 -0.96
CA ARG A 218 -4.17 -5.62 -0.29
C ARG A 218 -2.67 -5.49 -0.56
N VAL A 219 -2.15 -4.27 -0.58
CA VAL A 219 -0.71 -4.05 -0.78
C VAL A 219 -0.06 -3.63 0.53
N LEU A 220 0.97 -4.35 0.94
CA LEU A 220 1.93 -3.93 1.94
C LEU A 220 3.15 -3.35 1.22
N SER A 221 3.88 -2.44 1.86
CA SER A 221 5.09 -1.86 1.27
C SER A 221 6.18 -1.71 2.30
N ILE A 222 7.43 -1.94 1.90
CA ILE A 222 8.57 -1.83 2.79
C ILE A 222 9.72 -1.16 2.05
N THR A 223 10.42 -0.25 2.72
CA THR A 223 11.72 0.23 2.22
C THR A 223 12.77 -0.85 2.44
N THR A 224 13.86 -0.81 1.67
CA THR A 224 15.07 -1.57 2.03
C THR A 224 16.21 -0.63 2.35
N ASN A 225 17.18 -1.12 3.10
CA ASN A 225 18.31 -0.34 3.56
C ASN A 225 19.62 -1.13 3.41
N SER A 226 20.74 -0.41 3.36
CA SER A 226 22.08 -1.01 3.34
C SER A 226 22.79 -0.79 4.68
N SER A 227 23.84 -1.56 4.97
CA SER A 227 24.63 -1.40 6.20
C SER A 227 25.30 -0.03 6.31
N ALA A 228 25.51 0.64 5.18
CA ALA A 228 26.12 1.97 5.11
C ALA A 228 25.13 3.11 5.37
N ASN A 229 23.82 2.83 5.32
CA ASN A 229 22.78 3.85 5.37
C ASN A 229 22.05 3.80 6.71
N ALA A 230 22.09 4.90 7.45
CA ALA A 230 21.30 5.08 8.66
C ALA A 230 19.81 5.34 8.31
N TYR A 231 18.94 5.17 9.31
CA TYR A 231 17.55 5.63 9.21
C TYR A 231 17.48 7.11 8.83
N ASP A 232 16.65 7.41 7.83
CA ASP A 232 16.36 8.76 7.38
C ASP A 232 14.85 8.99 7.43
N GLN A 233 14.44 9.89 8.33
CA GLN A 233 13.03 10.19 8.56
C GLN A 233 12.34 10.80 7.34
N ALA A 234 13.03 11.66 6.58
CA ALA A 234 12.46 12.27 5.40
C ALA A 234 12.22 11.22 4.30
N LYS A 235 13.16 10.29 4.11
CA LYS A 235 12.99 9.16 3.19
C LYS A 235 11.85 8.23 3.61
N PHE A 236 11.77 7.90 4.90
CA PHE A 236 10.65 7.09 5.39
C PHE A 236 9.31 7.78 5.19
N TRP A 237 9.22 9.08 5.46
CA TRP A 237 7.99 9.85 5.26
C TRP A 237 7.62 9.97 3.78
N TYR A 238 8.59 10.14 2.88
CA TYR A 238 8.37 10.09 1.45
C TYR A 238 7.75 8.74 1.01
N ALA A 239 8.32 7.61 1.48
CA ALA A 239 7.76 6.29 1.23
C ALA A 239 6.35 6.13 1.83
N TRP A 240 6.13 6.63 3.05
CA TRP A 240 4.83 6.60 3.71
C TRP A 240 3.76 7.37 2.93
N TYR A 241 4.09 8.56 2.42
CA TYR A 241 3.18 9.36 1.59
C TYR A 241 2.91 8.69 0.23
N GLY A 242 3.88 7.99 -0.36
CA GLY A 242 3.64 7.15 -1.53
C GLY A 242 2.65 6.01 -1.23
N ALA A 243 2.81 5.35 -0.09
CA ALA A 243 1.89 4.30 0.33
C ALA A 243 0.47 4.85 0.57
N PHE A 244 0.35 6.06 1.16
CA PHE A 244 -0.93 6.78 1.29
C PHE A 244 -1.53 7.10 -0.08
N LEU A 245 -0.74 7.65 -1.00
CA LEU A 245 -1.15 7.98 -2.37
C LEU A 245 -1.79 6.78 -3.08
N TYR A 246 -1.15 5.60 -3.02
CA TYR A 246 -1.66 4.38 -3.66
C TYR A 246 -2.71 3.62 -2.83
N GLY A 247 -2.91 3.98 -1.57
CA GLY A 247 -3.87 3.33 -0.67
C GLY A 247 -3.40 1.94 -0.23
N HIS A 248 -2.11 1.80 0.06
CA HIS A 248 -1.53 0.57 0.63
C HIS A 248 -2.05 0.33 2.05
N GLU A 249 -2.28 -0.93 2.40
CA GLU A 249 -2.77 -1.35 3.71
C GLU A 249 -1.79 -0.96 4.84
N ALA A 250 -0.51 -1.22 4.64
CA ALA A 250 0.53 -0.90 5.61
C ALA A 250 1.86 -0.57 4.94
N THR A 251 2.69 0.18 5.69
CA THR A 251 4.05 0.50 5.27
C THR A 251 5.02 0.53 6.46
N GLY A 252 6.27 0.22 6.18
CA GLY A 252 7.32 0.13 7.19
C GLY A 252 8.68 0.55 6.65
N TRP A 253 9.59 0.82 7.58
CA TRP A 253 11.00 1.01 7.28
C TRP A 253 11.71 -0.33 7.45
N GLY A 254 12.32 -0.86 6.39
CA GLY A 254 13.17 -2.04 6.47
C GLY A 254 14.53 -1.66 7.03
N GLU A 255 14.82 -2.07 8.25
CA GLU A 255 16.20 -2.00 8.78
C GLU A 255 17.12 -2.89 7.95
N TYR A 256 18.44 -2.66 8.01
CA TYR A 256 19.39 -3.48 7.26
C TYR A 256 19.22 -4.97 7.60
N ASN A 257 19.08 -5.81 6.56
CA ASN A 257 18.72 -7.23 6.64
C ASN A 257 17.53 -7.53 7.57
N PHE A 258 16.57 -6.59 7.66
CA PHE A 258 15.41 -6.70 8.55
C PHE A 258 15.78 -7.03 10.00
N ALA A 259 16.87 -6.41 10.47
CA ALA A 259 17.44 -6.55 11.80
C ALA A 259 17.89 -7.96 12.19
N SER A 260 18.05 -8.90 11.24
CA SER A 260 18.54 -10.26 11.50
C SER A 260 19.85 -10.30 12.29
N ASN A 261 20.73 -9.33 12.07
CA ASN A 261 22.06 -9.25 12.70
C ASN A 261 22.08 -8.48 14.02
N THR A 262 21.12 -7.61 14.30
CA THR A 262 21.20 -6.65 15.42
C THR A 262 20.05 -6.77 16.42
N GLY A 263 18.90 -7.27 15.99
CA GLY A 263 17.66 -7.24 16.76
C GLY A 263 17.14 -5.81 17.04
N GLN A 264 17.75 -4.77 16.45
CA GLN A 264 17.41 -3.38 16.73
C GLN A 264 16.43 -2.85 15.68
N ILE A 265 15.22 -2.51 16.13
CA ILE A 265 14.14 -1.90 15.35
C ILE A 265 13.49 -0.75 16.15
N PRO A 266 14.15 0.41 16.27
CA PRO A 266 13.52 1.56 16.91
C PRO A 266 12.20 1.91 16.23
N PHE A 267 11.13 2.15 17.00
CA PHE A 267 9.85 2.49 16.41
C PHE A 267 9.94 3.81 15.63
N ARG A 268 9.67 3.74 14.32
CA ARG A 268 9.77 4.90 13.42
C ARG A 268 8.46 5.69 13.40
N SER A 269 8.43 6.92 13.93
CA SER A 269 7.19 7.72 13.93
C SER A 269 6.68 7.99 12.50
N ARG A 270 5.36 7.88 12.31
CA ARG A 270 4.69 8.18 11.03
C ARG A 270 4.19 9.64 11.01
N PRO A 271 4.01 10.25 9.83
CA PRO A 271 3.38 11.57 9.73
C PRO A 271 1.99 11.57 10.40
N ALA A 272 1.70 12.61 11.20
CA ALA A 272 0.39 12.82 11.77
C ALA A 272 -0.48 13.64 10.81
N ILE A 273 -1.53 13.02 10.26
CA ILE A 273 -2.53 13.71 9.43
C ILE A 273 -3.79 13.86 10.28
N ALA A 274 -4.10 15.09 10.70
CA ALA A 274 -5.24 15.35 11.59
C ALA A 274 -6.58 14.88 10.99
N THR A 275 -6.75 15.06 9.69
CA THR A 275 -7.98 14.71 8.98
C THR A 275 -7.63 14.15 7.60
N PRO A 276 -7.33 12.84 7.48
CA PRO A 276 -6.97 12.21 6.19
C PRO A 276 -8.18 11.93 5.30
N GLY A 277 -9.39 12.00 5.87
CA GLY A 277 -10.66 11.79 5.19
C GLY A 277 -11.22 10.39 5.41
N THR A 278 -12.21 10.01 4.61
CA THR A 278 -12.89 8.70 4.64
C THR A 278 -12.91 8.00 3.28
N THR A 279 -12.56 8.69 2.19
CA THR A 279 -12.55 8.09 0.86
C THR A 279 -11.59 8.79 -0.10
N PHE A 280 -11.13 8.06 -1.13
CA PHE A 280 -10.41 8.64 -2.26
C PHE A 280 -11.41 9.11 -3.32
N LEU A 281 -11.28 10.37 -3.76
CA LEU A 281 -12.14 10.94 -4.79
C LEU A 281 -11.62 10.63 -6.19
N THR A 282 -10.30 10.65 -6.40
CA THR A 282 -9.71 10.49 -7.73
C THR A 282 -8.84 9.24 -7.83
N PRO A 283 -8.59 8.75 -9.06
CA PRO A 283 -7.41 7.92 -9.29
C PRO A 283 -6.12 8.71 -8.96
N VAL A 284 -5.01 7.98 -8.83
CA VAL A 284 -3.68 8.59 -8.82
C VAL A 284 -3.46 9.29 -10.17
N SER A 285 -2.89 10.49 -10.15
CA SER A 285 -2.55 11.25 -11.34
C SER A 285 -1.11 11.76 -11.26
N ALA A 286 -0.47 11.93 -12.41
CA ALA A 286 0.88 12.44 -12.54
C ALA A 286 0.92 13.65 -13.48
N VAL A 287 1.59 14.72 -13.07
CA VAL A 287 1.89 15.90 -13.90
C VAL A 287 3.38 16.21 -13.75
N GLY A 288 4.15 15.88 -14.79
CA GLY A 288 5.62 15.92 -14.70
C GLY A 288 6.11 14.98 -13.60
N ASN A 289 6.81 15.54 -12.60
CA ASN A 289 7.32 14.78 -11.45
C ASN A 289 6.38 14.77 -10.24
N GLU A 290 5.24 15.48 -10.29
CA GLU A 290 4.29 15.50 -9.18
C GLU A 290 3.23 14.41 -9.37
N TRP A 291 3.16 13.51 -8.40
CA TRP A 291 2.16 12.48 -8.28
C TRP A 291 1.18 12.87 -7.20
N SER A 292 -0.13 12.77 -7.48
CA SER A 292 -1.14 13.20 -6.53
C SER A 292 -2.43 12.40 -6.58
N ARG A 293 -3.17 12.46 -5.47
CA ARG A 293 -4.49 11.86 -5.35
C ARG A 293 -5.32 12.65 -4.35
N PHE A 294 -6.61 12.78 -4.60
CA PHE A 294 -7.51 13.47 -3.68
C PHE A 294 -8.26 12.50 -2.78
N THR A 295 -8.38 12.88 -1.51
CA THR A 295 -9.37 12.37 -0.57
C THR A 295 -10.53 13.36 -0.46
N ASP A 296 -11.61 12.98 0.22
CA ASP A 296 -12.71 13.87 0.60
C ASP A 296 -12.31 15.00 1.58
N SER A 297 -11.06 14.99 2.04
CA SER A 297 -10.52 15.94 3.02
C SER A 297 -9.25 16.65 2.59
N GLY A 298 -8.63 16.32 1.46
CA GLY A 298 -7.42 17.00 0.98
C GLY A 298 -6.75 16.36 -0.25
N LYS A 299 -5.56 16.87 -0.58
CA LYS A 299 -4.68 16.37 -1.64
C LYS A 299 -3.46 15.70 -1.02
N ILE A 300 -3.18 14.47 -1.42
CA ILE A 300 -1.91 13.78 -1.16
C ILE A 300 -0.99 14.06 -2.34
N SER A 301 0.28 14.37 -2.10
CA SER A 301 1.26 14.48 -3.18
C SER A 301 2.65 14.02 -2.79
N ILE A 302 3.38 13.54 -3.79
CA ILE A 302 4.83 13.33 -3.77
C ILE A 302 5.44 13.89 -5.05
N ASN A 303 6.68 14.37 -4.99
CA ASN A 303 7.44 14.82 -6.14
C ASN A 303 8.68 13.93 -6.33
N THR A 304 8.77 13.22 -7.44
CA THR A 304 9.81 12.20 -7.66
C THR A 304 11.20 12.78 -7.95
N ASN A 305 11.31 14.07 -8.25
CA ASN A 305 12.58 14.74 -8.52
C ASN A 305 13.13 15.49 -7.30
N THR A 306 12.25 16.17 -6.56
CA THR A 306 12.64 16.98 -5.38
C THR A 306 12.43 16.24 -4.06
N HIS A 307 11.73 15.10 -4.10
CA HIS A 307 11.31 14.31 -2.94
C HIS A 307 10.48 15.08 -1.92
N VAL A 308 9.87 16.20 -2.34
CA VAL A 308 8.85 16.91 -1.58
C VAL A 308 7.60 16.05 -1.52
N PHE A 309 7.02 15.92 -0.34
CA PHE A 309 5.80 15.17 -0.09
C PHE A 309 4.87 15.95 0.84
N GLY A 310 3.57 15.63 0.83
CA GLY A 310 2.67 16.23 1.80
C GLY A 310 1.21 15.90 1.62
N PHE A 311 0.44 16.38 2.60
CA PHE A 311 -1.01 16.45 2.57
C PHE A 311 -1.44 17.91 2.63
N THR A 312 -2.20 18.36 1.64
CA THR A 312 -2.83 19.69 1.63
C THR A 312 -4.30 19.53 2.00
N PRO A 313 -4.74 19.95 3.20
CA PRO A 313 -6.14 19.84 3.59
C PRO A 313 -7.06 20.61 2.65
N SER A 314 -8.29 20.11 2.55
CA SER A 314 -9.41 20.81 1.92
C SER A 314 -9.67 22.12 2.63
N ALA A 315 -10.10 23.12 1.86
CA ALA A 315 -10.33 24.47 2.33
C ALA A 315 -11.67 25.00 1.83
N THR A 316 -12.07 26.15 2.37
CA THR A 316 -13.09 26.98 1.75
C THR A 316 -12.42 28.02 0.85
N CYS A 317 -12.52 27.84 -0.46
CA CYS A 317 -12.00 28.77 -1.47
C CYS A 317 -13.10 29.78 -1.84
N GLN A 318 -12.91 31.04 -1.49
CA GLN A 318 -13.85 32.11 -1.82
C GLN A 318 -13.33 32.92 -3.00
N SER A 319 -14.21 33.40 -3.88
CA SER A 319 -13.78 34.25 -4.98
C SER A 319 -13.34 35.62 -4.47
N THR A 320 -12.17 36.08 -4.88
CA THR A 320 -11.58 37.40 -4.56
C THR A 320 -11.94 38.47 -5.60
N GLY A 321 -12.42 38.06 -6.77
CA GLY A 321 -12.91 38.93 -7.84
C GLY A 321 -13.60 38.17 -8.97
N SER A 322 -13.94 38.87 -10.04
CA SER A 322 -14.49 38.29 -11.28
C SER A 322 -13.38 37.90 -12.24
N ASN A 323 -13.18 36.60 -12.48
CA ASN A 323 -12.12 36.07 -13.35
C ASN A 323 -12.38 34.58 -13.71
N LEU A 324 -11.42 33.90 -14.34
CA LEU A 324 -11.47 32.47 -14.63
C LEU A 324 -11.38 31.63 -13.36
N TRP A 325 -12.10 30.51 -13.34
CA TRP A 325 -11.98 29.51 -12.28
C TRP A 325 -10.56 28.96 -12.16
N THR A 326 -9.86 28.82 -13.28
CA THR A 326 -8.51 28.25 -13.35
C THR A 326 -7.41 29.24 -12.96
N ASP A 327 -7.74 30.50 -12.70
CA ASP A 327 -6.77 31.49 -12.21
C ASP A 327 -6.66 31.37 -10.68
N THR A 328 -5.44 31.10 -10.20
CA THR A 328 -5.12 31.03 -8.77
C THR A 328 -5.45 32.32 -8.01
N ALA A 329 -5.34 33.49 -8.67
CA ALA A 329 -5.63 34.79 -8.07
C ALA A 329 -7.12 34.97 -7.76
N THR A 330 -8.00 34.18 -8.40
CA THR A 330 -9.44 34.19 -8.16
C THR A 330 -9.80 33.71 -6.75
N TRP A 331 -8.91 32.99 -6.05
CA TRP A 331 -9.31 32.22 -4.87
C TRP A 331 -8.54 32.59 -3.61
N THR A 332 -9.25 32.76 -2.49
CA THR A 332 -8.66 33.03 -1.17
C THR A 332 -7.74 31.91 -0.67
N CYS A 333 -7.89 30.69 -1.19
CA CYS A 333 -7.04 29.57 -0.84
C CYS A 333 -5.67 29.58 -1.55
N GLY A 334 -5.40 30.58 -2.40
CA GLY A 334 -4.11 30.77 -3.08
C GLY A 334 -3.81 29.74 -4.17
N ARG A 335 -4.82 28.98 -4.58
CA ARG A 335 -4.73 27.91 -5.59
C ARG A 335 -6.08 27.69 -6.26
N VAL A 336 -6.09 26.99 -7.39
CA VAL A 336 -7.33 26.49 -8.00
C VAL A 336 -8.01 25.51 -7.02
N PRO A 337 -9.34 25.60 -6.81
CA PRO A 337 -10.07 24.70 -5.94
C PRO A 337 -9.88 23.23 -6.34
N PHE A 338 -9.69 22.39 -5.34
CA PHE A 338 -9.59 20.94 -5.44
C PHE A 338 -10.97 20.29 -5.43
N PRO A 339 -11.07 19.03 -5.89
CA PRO A 339 -12.27 18.19 -5.74
C PRO A 339 -12.88 18.15 -4.33
N CYS A 340 -12.07 18.30 -3.28
CA CYS A 340 -12.51 18.27 -1.89
C CYS A 340 -12.85 19.64 -1.28
N ASP A 341 -12.61 20.74 -2.00
CA ASP A 341 -12.82 22.09 -1.47
C ASP A 341 -14.27 22.53 -1.54
N SER A 342 -14.63 23.39 -0.59
CA SER A 342 -15.88 24.14 -0.65
C SER A 342 -15.63 25.47 -1.37
N VAL A 343 -16.39 25.74 -2.41
CA VAL A 343 -16.23 26.98 -3.19
C VAL A 343 -17.35 27.96 -2.89
N VAL A 344 -17.02 29.23 -2.67
CA VAL A 344 -17.99 30.31 -2.47
C VAL A 344 -17.75 31.39 -3.52
N ILE A 345 -18.72 31.62 -4.40
CA ILE A 345 -18.68 32.76 -5.30
C ILE A 345 -19.31 33.94 -4.57
N GLN A 346 -18.48 34.93 -4.23
CA GLN A 346 -18.91 36.12 -3.48
C GLN A 346 -19.89 36.99 -4.27
N ASN A 347 -20.64 37.81 -3.54
CA ASN A 347 -21.61 38.74 -4.13
C ASN A 347 -20.93 39.66 -5.16
N ALA A 348 -21.63 40.01 -6.24
CA ALA A 348 -21.13 40.78 -7.37
C ALA A 348 -19.97 40.15 -8.19
N HIS A 349 -19.39 39.02 -7.77
CA HIS A 349 -18.36 38.34 -8.55
C HIS A 349 -18.97 37.47 -9.65
N VAL A 350 -18.30 37.41 -10.79
CA VAL A 350 -18.60 36.53 -11.92
C VAL A 350 -17.38 35.65 -12.18
N VAL A 351 -17.50 34.36 -11.90
CA VAL A 351 -16.42 33.40 -12.18
C VAL A 351 -16.74 32.60 -13.44
N THR A 352 -15.81 32.62 -14.40
CA THR A 352 -15.98 31.96 -15.69
C THR A 352 -15.34 30.57 -15.69
N ILE A 353 -16.08 29.57 -16.11
CA ILE A 353 -15.65 28.18 -16.28
C ILE A 353 -15.52 27.89 -17.77
N ASN A 354 -14.29 27.68 -18.23
CA ASN A 354 -13.96 27.43 -19.64
C ASN A 354 -13.41 26.03 -19.91
N THR A 355 -13.24 25.22 -18.87
CA THR A 355 -12.78 23.83 -18.94
C THR A 355 -13.52 22.99 -17.89
N LEU A 356 -13.23 21.69 -17.82
CA LEU A 356 -13.67 20.85 -16.72
C LEU A 356 -12.96 21.27 -15.43
N VAL A 357 -13.73 21.59 -14.40
CA VAL A 357 -13.25 21.95 -13.07
C VAL A 357 -14.01 21.18 -12.00
N ASP A 358 -13.43 21.07 -10.81
CA ASP A 358 -13.93 20.26 -9.72
C ASP A 358 -14.14 21.07 -8.43
N ALA A 359 -15.15 20.70 -7.63
CA ALA A 359 -15.32 21.16 -6.25
C ALA A 359 -16.15 20.14 -5.46
N ALA A 360 -16.08 20.15 -4.12
CA ALA A 360 -16.97 19.33 -3.31
C ALA A 360 -18.37 19.93 -3.26
N LYS A 361 -18.45 21.26 -3.06
CA LYS A 361 -19.70 22.01 -3.07
C LYS A 361 -19.48 23.44 -3.51
N THR A 362 -20.52 24.07 -4.05
CA THR A 362 -20.52 25.48 -4.42
C THR A 362 -21.64 26.23 -3.70
N ARG A 363 -21.31 27.40 -3.15
CA ARG A 363 -22.28 28.40 -2.70
C ARG A 363 -22.21 29.60 -3.64
N LEU A 364 -23.34 29.94 -4.24
CA LEU A 364 -23.43 31.02 -5.23
C LEU A 364 -24.10 32.25 -4.61
N ASN A 365 -23.29 33.19 -4.12
CA ASN A 365 -23.76 34.54 -3.81
C ASN A 365 -23.59 35.49 -5.02
N GLY A 366 -22.70 35.14 -5.96
CA GLY A 366 -22.50 35.79 -7.26
C GLY A 366 -22.95 34.93 -8.45
N LYS A 367 -22.24 34.98 -9.57
CA LYS A 367 -22.57 34.25 -10.81
C LYS A 367 -21.46 33.31 -11.26
N LEU A 368 -21.85 32.15 -11.79
CA LEU A 368 -20.99 31.31 -12.63
C LEU A 368 -21.38 31.48 -14.09
N VAL A 369 -20.40 31.67 -14.97
CA VAL A 369 -20.59 31.72 -16.42
C VAL A 369 -19.83 30.57 -17.05
N TYR A 370 -20.50 29.80 -17.91
CA TYR A 370 -19.90 28.68 -18.62
C TYR A 370 -19.64 29.10 -20.07
N THR A 371 -18.42 28.88 -20.56
CA THR A 371 -18.10 29.00 -21.99
C THR A 371 -18.02 27.61 -22.63
N THR A 372 -17.83 27.54 -23.96
CA THR A 372 -17.67 26.28 -24.68
C THR A 372 -16.58 25.41 -24.03
N GLY A 373 -16.93 24.18 -23.62
CA GLY A 373 -16.04 23.25 -22.92
C GLY A 373 -16.08 23.35 -21.38
N GLY A 374 -16.67 24.40 -20.82
CA GLY A 374 -16.82 24.61 -19.39
C GLY A 374 -17.76 23.61 -18.75
N LYS A 375 -17.28 22.87 -17.74
CA LYS A 375 -18.08 21.95 -16.93
C LYS A 375 -17.63 22.03 -15.48
N LEU A 376 -18.57 22.10 -14.54
CA LEU A 376 -18.29 21.94 -13.12
C LEU A 376 -18.72 20.54 -12.69
N LYS A 377 -17.79 19.75 -12.16
CA LYS A 377 -18.07 18.48 -11.51
C LYS A 377 -18.12 18.69 -10.00
N LEU A 378 -19.24 18.30 -9.39
CA LEU A 378 -19.39 18.31 -7.94
C LEU A 378 -19.15 16.90 -7.39
N TRP A 379 -18.30 16.81 -6.37
CA TRP A 379 -18.00 15.57 -5.67
C TRP A 379 -18.89 15.46 -4.42
N LEU A 380 -19.81 14.50 -4.43
CA LEU A 380 -20.65 14.21 -3.26
C LEU A 380 -19.76 13.73 -2.12
N LYS A 381 -19.97 14.28 -0.92
CA LYS A 381 -19.37 13.80 0.32
C LYS A 381 -20.19 12.67 0.90
#